data_AF-A0AB38R831-F1
#
_entry.id   AF-A0AB38R831-F1
#
_cell.length_a   1.000
_cell.length_b   1.000
_cell.length_c   1.000
_cell.angle_alpha   90.00
_cell.angle_beta   90.00
_cell.angle_gamma   90.00
#
_symmetry.space_group_name_H-M   'P 1'
#
loop_
_entity.id
_entity.type
_entity.pdbx_description
1 polymer ?
#
loop_
_entity_poly.entity_id
_entity_poly.type
_entity_poly.pdbx_seq_one_letter_code
_entity_poly.pdbx_strand_id
1 'polypeptide(L)'
;MGVTLAKGGNVSLSKAAPNLTKVAVGLGWDARSTSGADFDLDASALVTGPERKVLSDLHFVFYNNLRSPDGSIEHTGDNLTGEGDGDDEVINVDLPAVPPNVTNIFFPVSIHDADARLQSFGQVTNAYIRVVDLSNGSELARYDLSEDASTETAMLFGELYRHNGEWKFRAVGQGYASGLAGIARDYGVNI
;
A
#
# COMPACT_ATOMS: atom_id res chain seq x y z
N MET A 1 -9.37 -5.03 18.01
CA MET A 1 -8.60 -3.76 18.04
C MET A 1 -7.33 -4.04 17.30
N GLY A 2 -7.12 -3.40 16.14
CA GLY A 2 -5.89 -3.53 15.38
C GLY A 2 -4.72 -2.89 16.11
N VAL A 3 -3.51 -3.27 15.71
CA VAL A 3 -2.29 -2.68 16.25
C VAL A 3 -2.01 -1.39 15.49
N THR A 4 -2.08 -0.24 16.15
CA THR A 4 -1.56 1.01 15.59
C THR A 4 -0.04 0.93 15.54
N LEU A 5 0.51 0.95 14.34
CA LEU A 5 1.95 0.95 14.09
C LEU A 5 2.45 2.38 14.05
N ALA A 6 3.67 2.59 14.53
CA ALA A 6 4.45 3.78 14.24
C ALA A 6 5.40 3.52 13.07
N LYS A 7 6.03 4.57 12.54
CA LYS A 7 7.02 4.46 11.47
C LYS A 7 8.15 3.49 11.85
N GLY A 8 8.41 2.50 11.00
CA GLY A 8 9.37 1.42 11.26
C GLY A 8 8.83 0.26 12.12
N GLY A 9 7.60 0.36 12.64
CA GLY A 9 6.93 -0.67 13.41
C GLY A 9 6.63 -1.92 12.57
N ASN A 10 6.68 -3.09 13.19
CA ASN A 10 6.31 -4.34 12.54
C ASN A 10 5.37 -5.15 13.42
N VAL A 11 4.47 -5.88 12.77
CA VAL A 11 3.54 -6.80 13.39
C VAL A 11 3.59 -8.14 12.67
N SER A 12 3.54 -9.21 13.45
CA SER A 12 3.46 -10.56 12.88
C SER A 12 2.01 -10.87 12.56
N LEU A 13 1.68 -10.96 11.28
CA LEU A 13 0.31 -11.21 10.83
C LEU A 13 -0.14 -12.60 11.27
N SER A 14 0.74 -13.60 11.24
CA SER A 14 0.48 -14.95 11.76
C SER A 14 0.14 -14.97 13.26
N LYS A 15 0.67 -14.02 14.05
CA LYS A 15 0.34 -13.92 15.49
C LYS A 15 -1.02 -13.25 15.71
N ALA A 16 -1.36 -12.28 14.87
CA ALA A 16 -2.64 -11.60 14.93
C ALA A 16 -3.77 -12.48 14.36
N ALA A 17 -3.48 -13.24 13.30
CA ALA A 17 -4.38 -14.14 12.61
C ALA A 17 -3.62 -15.43 12.19
N PRO A 18 -3.69 -16.51 12.99
CA PRO A 18 -2.95 -17.76 12.70
C PRO A 18 -3.44 -18.51 11.44
N ASN A 19 -4.65 -18.22 10.97
CA ASN A 19 -5.21 -18.80 9.74
C ASN A 19 -5.33 -17.75 8.62
N LEU A 20 -4.43 -16.76 8.60
CA LEU A 20 -4.50 -15.68 7.63
C LEU A 20 -4.28 -16.22 6.22
N THR A 21 -5.35 -16.16 5.42
CA THR A 21 -5.31 -16.52 4.00
C THR A 21 -5.28 -15.25 3.16
N LYS A 22 -6.22 -14.34 3.41
CA LYS A 22 -6.36 -13.10 2.63
C LYS A 22 -6.27 -11.88 3.54
N VAL A 23 -5.48 -10.90 3.13
CA VAL A 23 -5.45 -9.58 3.75
C VAL A 23 -6.04 -8.55 2.80
N ALA A 24 -6.74 -7.57 3.35
CA ALA A 24 -7.15 -6.36 2.67
C ALA A 24 -6.31 -5.20 3.23
N VAL A 25 -5.58 -4.53 2.35
CA VAL A 25 -4.88 -3.28 2.67
C VAL A 25 -5.78 -2.14 2.23
N GLY A 26 -6.44 -1.51 3.19
CA GLY A 26 -7.30 -0.37 2.96
C GLY A 26 -6.55 0.93 3.13
N LEU A 27 -6.64 1.82 2.15
CA LEU A 27 -6.18 3.20 2.21
C LEU A 27 -7.41 4.10 2.29
N GLY A 28 -7.41 5.06 3.20
CA GLY A 28 -8.47 6.06 3.30
C GLY A 28 -7.88 7.45 3.51
N TRP A 29 -8.50 8.46 2.93
CA TRP A 29 -8.13 9.86 3.09
C TRP A 29 -9.35 10.78 2.95
N ASP A 30 -9.29 11.96 3.56
CA ASP A 30 -10.34 12.94 3.35
C ASP A 30 -10.15 13.69 2.03
N ALA A 31 -11.24 13.80 1.28
CA ALA A 31 -11.34 14.66 0.11
C ALA A 31 -10.96 16.12 0.46
N ARG A 32 -10.43 16.81 -0.55
CA ARG A 32 -9.92 18.17 -0.38
C ARG A 32 -11.05 19.13 0.01
N SER A 33 -10.96 19.73 1.21
CA SER A 33 -11.97 20.71 1.65
C SER A 33 -11.81 22.12 1.04
N THR A 34 -10.81 22.34 0.18
CA THR A 34 -10.45 23.65 -0.40
C THR A 34 -10.60 23.66 -1.92
N SER A 35 -10.85 24.83 -2.52
CA SER A 35 -11.03 24.97 -3.98
C SER A 35 -9.77 24.56 -4.76
N GLY A 36 -9.90 23.61 -5.68
CA GLY A 36 -8.85 23.13 -6.59
C GLY A 36 -9.08 21.66 -6.99
N ALA A 37 -8.06 20.99 -7.53
CA ALA A 37 -8.17 19.59 -7.92
C ALA A 37 -8.29 18.68 -6.69
N ASP A 38 -9.05 17.60 -6.83
CA ASP A 38 -9.23 16.57 -5.80
C ASP A 38 -7.92 15.84 -5.50
N PHE A 39 -7.85 15.27 -4.29
CA PHE A 39 -6.75 14.40 -3.90
C PHE A 39 -7.00 13.01 -4.45
N ASP A 40 -6.19 12.66 -5.43
CA ASP A 40 -6.23 11.40 -6.13
C ASP A 40 -5.02 10.61 -5.62
N LEU A 41 -5.25 9.72 -4.65
CA LEU A 41 -4.21 8.87 -4.10
C LEU A 41 -4.34 7.50 -4.75
N ASP A 42 -3.24 7.07 -5.36
CA ASP A 42 -3.08 5.77 -6.00
C ASP A 42 -2.32 4.84 -5.06
N ALA A 43 -2.99 3.80 -4.56
CA ALA A 43 -2.36 2.67 -3.91
C ALA A 43 -1.82 1.69 -4.96
N SER A 44 -0.62 1.16 -4.70
CA SER A 44 0.01 0.19 -5.58
C SER A 44 0.64 -0.93 -4.77
N ALA A 45 0.84 -2.08 -5.39
CA ALA A 45 1.51 -3.22 -4.80
C ALA A 45 2.62 -3.75 -5.72
N LEU A 46 3.83 -3.81 -5.19
CA LEU A 46 5.04 -4.31 -5.85
C LEU A 46 5.39 -5.67 -5.27
N VAL A 47 5.26 -6.72 -6.08
CA VAL A 47 5.60 -8.08 -5.66
C VAL A 47 7.06 -8.36 -6.03
N THR A 48 7.86 -8.64 -5.01
CA THR A 48 9.31 -8.79 -5.14
C THR A 48 9.82 -10.11 -4.60
N GLY A 49 10.91 -10.58 -5.21
CA GLY A 49 11.63 -11.77 -4.79
C GLY A 49 12.72 -11.49 -3.73
N PRO A 50 13.59 -12.49 -3.44
CA PRO A 50 14.59 -12.43 -2.37
C PRO A 50 15.62 -11.30 -2.50
N GLU A 51 15.78 -10.74 -3.70
CA GLU A 51 16.66 -9.59 -3.96
C GLU A 51 15.95 -8.22 -3.80
N ARG A 52 14.71 -8.20 -3.27
CA ARG A 52 13.86 -7.00 -3.20
C ARG A 52 13.68 -6.35 -4.58
N LYS A 53 13.68 -7.17 -5.63
CA LYS A 53 13.39 -6.75 -7.01
C LYS A 53 12.10 -7.38 -7.48
N VAL A 54 11.36 -6.67 -8.31
CA VAL A 54 10.14 -7.21 -8.93
C VAL A 54 10.48 -8.44 -9.75
N LEU A 55 9.60 -9.43 -9.69
CA LEU A 55 9.76 -10.66 -10.47
C LEU A 55 9.57 -10.40 -11.97
N SER A 56 8.67 -9.48 -12.31
CA SER A 56 8.48 -8.94 -13.66
C SER A 56 7.69 -7.64 -13.60
N ASP A 57 7.58 -6.92 -14.71
CA ASP A 57 6.78 -5.70 -14.80
C ASP A 57 5.28 -5.97 -14.53
N LEU A 58 4.80 -7.19 -14.86
CA LEU A 58 3.44 -7.65 -14.53
C LEU A 58 3.18 -7.85 -13.02
N HIS A 59 4.23 -7.99 -12.22
CA HIS A 59 4.13 -8.14 -10.75
C HIS A 59 3.98 -6.79 -10.03
N PHE A 60 3.78 -5.72 -10.80
CA PHE A 60 3.37 -4.42 -10.32
C PHE A 60 1.86 -4.25 -10.53
N VAL A 61 1.12 -4.17 -9.42
CA VAL A 61 -0.33 -3.99 -9.38
C VAL A 61 -0.63 -2.55 -9.02
N PHE A 62 -1.44 -1.88 -9.83
CA PHE A 62 -1.82 -0.48 -9.71
C PHE A 62 -3.11 -0.23 -10.49
N TYR A 63 -3.62 1.00 -10.53
CA TYR A 63 -4.89 1.35 -11.20
C TYR A 63 -5.02 0.81 -12.65
N ASN A 64 -3.93 0.76 -13.43
CA ASN A 64 -3.95 0.24 -14.80
C ASN A 64 -3.78 -1.29 -14.87
N ASN A 65 -3.25 -1.92 -13.82
CA ASN A 65 -3.07 -3.36 -13.72
C ASN A 65 -3.64 -3.87 -12.40
N LEU A 66 -4.95 -4.06 -12.38
CA LEU A 66 -5.71 -4.36 -11.15
C LEU A 66 -5.42 -5.75 -10.56
N ARG A 67 -4.72 -6.65 -11.26
CA ARG A 67 -4.44 -8.00 -10.74
C ARG A 67 -3.02 -8.44 -11.05
N SER A 68 -2.40 -9.13 -10.10
CA SER A 68 -1.14 -9.81 -10.35
C SER A 68 -1.34 -11.01 -11.30
N PRO A 69 -0.35 -11.40 -12.11
CA PRO A 69 -0.43 -12.56 -13.00
C PRO A 69 -0.68 -13.87 -12.25
N ASP A 70 -0.23 -13.96 -11.00
CA ASP A 70 -0.46 -15.11 -10.13
C ASP A 70 -1.86 -15.11 -9.48
N GLY A 71 -2.65 -14.04 -9.66
CA GLY A 71 -3.95 -13.85 -9.02
C GLY A 71 -3.87 -13.68 -7.50
N SER A 72 -2.66 -13.47 -6.97
CA SER A 72 -2.38 -13.31 -5.54
C SER A 72 -2.68 -11.91 -5.03
N ILE A 73 -2.74 -10.90 -5.89
CA ILE A 73 -3.07 -9.52 -5.52
C ILE A 73 -4.16 -9.02 -6.45
N GLU A 74 -5.15 -8.36 -5.86
CA GLU A 74 -6.26 -7.75 -6.55
C GLU A 74 -6.54 -6.36 -5.98
N HIS A 75 -6.50 -5.36 -6.86
CA HIS A 75 -6.94 -4.01 -6.62
C HIS A 75 -8.45 -3.93 -6.86
N THR A 76 -9.21 -3.43 -5.88
CA THR A 76 -10.68 -3.42 -5.97
C THR A 76 -11.23 -2.28 -6.83
N GLY A 77 -10.42 -1.24 -7.08
CA GLY A 77 -10.79 -0.08 -7.87
C GLY A 77 -10.00 1.13 -7.42
N ASP A 78 -9.81 2.06 -8.34
CA ASP A 78 -9.15 3.35 -8.11
C ASP A 78 -10.21 4.39 -7.71
N ASN A 79 -9.94 5.16 -6.66
CA ASN A 79 -10.80 6.22 -6.17
C ASN A 79 -10.10 7.58 -6.35
N LEU A 80 -10.58 8.33 -7.34
CA LEU A 80 -9.95 9.58 -7.79
C LEU A 80 -10.25 10.80 -6.90
N THR A 81 -11.22 10.70 -5.98
CA THR A 81 -11.71 11.86 -5.22
C THR A 81 -11.56 11.72 -3.70
N GLY A 82 -11.44 10.50 -3.18
CA GLY A 82 -11.55 10.24 -1.74
C GLY A 82 -12.96 10.55 -1.21
N GLU A 83 -13.97 10.54 -2.09
CA GLU A 83 -15.37 10.69 -1.67
C GLU A 83 -15.90 9.35 -1.15
N GLY A 84 -15.88 9.19 0.17
CA GLY A 84 -16.37 7.99 0.83
C GLY A 84 -16.21 8.06 2.34
N ASP A 85 -16.97 7.24 3.05
CA ASP A 85 -16.74 6.98 4.48
C ASP A 85 -16.04 5.63 4.58
N GLY A 86 -14.77 5.62 4.96
CA GLY A 86 -13.99 4.39 5.17
C GLY A 86 -12.70 4.29 4.36
N ASP A 87 -12.48 3.10 3.77
CA ASP A 87 -11.34 2.87 2.88
C ASP A 87 -11.75 3.26 1.46
N ASP A 88 -11.08 4.26 0.90
CA ASP A 88 -11.26 4.70 -0.47
C ASP A 88 -10.68 3.69 -1.46
N GLU A 89 -9.52 3.10 -1.12
CA GLU A 89 -8.86 2.10 -1.94
C GLU A 89 -8.53 0.82 -1.18
N VAL A 90 -9.02 -0.27 -1.79
CA VAL A 90 -8.90 -1.68 -1.47
C VAL A 90 -7.80 -2.50 -2.17
N ILE A 91 -6.69 -2.91 -1.55
CA ILE A 91 -5.79 -3.93 -2.12
C ILE A 91 -5.93 -5.26 -1.38
N ASN A 92 -6.49 -6.26 -2.05
CA ASN A 92 -6.62 -7.61 -1.54
C ASN A 92 -5.36 -8.42 -1.89
N VAL A 93 -4.80 -9.13 -0.91
CA VAL A 93 -3.64 -10.02 -1.10
C VAL A 93 -3.96 -11.40 -0.54
N ASP A 94 -3.87 -12.41 -1.41
CA ASP A 94 -4.10 -13.83 -1.15
C ASP A 94 -2.75 -14.52 -0.90
N LEU A 95 -2.35 -14.56 0.37
CA LEU A 95 -1.07 -15.12 0.85
C LEU A 95 -0.79 -16.57 0.43
N PRO A 96 -1.75 -17.52 0.39
CA PRO A 96 -1.50 -18.88 -0.08
C PRO A 96 -1.38 -18.97 -1.61
N ALA A 97 -1.93 -18.02 -2.37
CA ALA A 97 -1.74 -17.94 -3.81
C ALA A 97 -0.39 -17.31 -4.19
N VAL A 98 0.24 -16.59 -3.25
CA VAL A 98 1.57 -16.01 -3.45
C VAL A 98 2.60 -17.12 -3.69
N PRO A 99 3.28 -17.14 -4.84
CA PRO A 99 4.23 -18.19 -5.16
C PRO A 99 5.49 -18.09 -4.29
N PRO A 100 6.22 -19.20 -4.05
CA PRO A 100 7.31 -19.27 -3.08
C PRO A 100 8.56 -18.46 -3.47
N ASN A 101 8.65 -18.01 -4.72
CA ASN A 101 9.65 -17.07 -5.23
C ASN A 101 9.43 -15.64 -4.71
N VAL A 102 8.22 -15.29 -4.25
CA VAL A 102 7.91 -14.00 -3.63
C VAL A 102 8.33 -14.03 -2.17
N THR A 103 9.11 -13.03 -1.77
CA THR A 103 9.52 -12.88 -0.37
C THR A 103 8.99 -11.61 0.26
N ASN A 104 8.76 -10.56 -0.53
CA ASN A 104 8.35 -9.24 -0.05
C ASN A 104 7.32 -8.62 -1.01
N ILE A 105 6.30 -7.98 -0.46
CA ILE A 105 5.28 -7.23 -1.16
C ILE A 105 5.30 -5.82 -0.59
N PHE A 106 5.62 -4.84 -1.42
CA PHE A 106 5.68 -3.44 -1.02
C PHE A 106 4.39 -2.74 -1.41
N PHE A 107 3.88 -1.88 -0.54
CA PHE A 107 2.69 -1.08 -0.79
C PHE A 107 3.08 0.40 -0.88
N PRO A 108 3.60 0.87 -2.03
CA PRO A 108 3.72 2.29 -2.27
C PRO A 108 2.37 2.93 -2.54
N VAL A 109 2.25 4.19 -2.18
CA VAL A 109 1.11 5.04 -2.50
C VAL A 109 1.67 6.34 -3.06
N SER A 110 1.01 6.88 -4.06
CA SER A 110 1.39 8.15 -4.70
C SER A 110 0.19 9.01 -4.96
N ILE A 111 0.41 10.32 -5.07
CA ILE A 111 -0.64 11.24 -5.50
C ILE A 111 -0.58 11.36 -7.03
N HIS A 112 -1.70 11.13 -7.69
CA HIS A 112 -1.84 11.29 -9.13
C HIS A 112 -1.65 12.75 -9.53
N ASP A 113 -0.84 13.00 -10.57
CA ASP A 113 -0.56 14.34 -11.09
C ASP A 113 -0.08 15.35 -10.01
N ALA A 114 0.57 14.86 -8.94
CA ALA A 114 0.98 15.69 -7.80
C ALA A 114 1.84 16.90 -8.20
N ASP A 115 2.74 16.74 -9.17
CA ASP A 115 3.62 17.82 -9.65
C ASP A 115 2.83 18.89 -10.44
N ALA A 116 1.92 18.46 -11.32
CA ALA A 116 1.07 19.36 -12.09
C ALA A 116 0.02 20.07 -11.23
N ARG A 117 -0.49 19.37 -10.20
CA ARG A 117 -1.49 19.89 -9.25
C ARG A 117 -0.87 20.59 -8.03
N LEU A 118 0.46 20.57 -7.89
CA LEU A 118 1.20 21.07 -6.73
C LEU A 118 0.64 20.53 -5.40
N GLN A 119 0.32 19.24 -5.39
CA GLN A 119 -0.24 18.51 -4.25
C GLN A 119 0.86 17.70 -3.55
N SER A 120 0.72 17.54 -2.24
CA SER A 120 1.59 16.70 -1.43
C SER A 120 0.79 16.02 -0.33
N PHE A 121 1.32 14.94 0.25
CA PHE A 121 0.66 14.24 1.35
C PHE A 121 0.42 15.14 2.57
N GLY A 122 1.19 16.23 2.74
CA GLY A 122 0.95 17.21 3.80
C GLY A 122 -0.30 18.06 3.64
N GLN A 123 -0.91 18.08 2.45
CA GLN A 123 -2.19 18.75 2.22
C GLN A 123 -3.37 17.79 2.42
N VAL A 124 -3.12 16.48 2.40
CA VAL A 124 -4.14 15.44 2.58
C VAL A 124 -4.46 15.32 4.07
N THR A 125 -5.74 15.33 4.40
CA THR A 125 -6.19 15.23 5.79
C THR A 125 -6.63 13.81 6.09
N ASN A 126 -6.39 13.34 7.32
CA ASN A 126 -6.81 12.01 7.78
C ASN A 126 -6.41 10.86 6.83
N ALA A 127 -5.25 10.93 6.19
CA ALA A 127 -4.72 9.81 5.42
C ALA A 127 -4.30 8.69 6.38
N TYR A 128 -4.80 7.47 6.17
CA TYR A 128 -4.40 6.29 6.92
C TYR A 128 -4.38 5.06 6.02
N ILE A 129 -3.51 4.11 6.35
CA ILE A 129 -3.57 2.77 5.81
C ILE A 129 -3.90 1.81 6.94
N ARG A 130 -4.66 0.76 6.62
CA ARG A 130 -4.89 -0.35 7.54
C ARG A 130 -4.79 -1.67 6.80
N VAL A 131 -4.40 -2.69 7.54
CA VAL A 131 -4.37 -4.08 7.08
C VAL A 131 -5.43 -4.82 7.85
N VAL A 132 -6.38 -5.41 7.16
CA VAL A 132 -7.53 -6.13 7.69
C VAL A 132 -7.45 -7.58 7.23
N ASP A 133 -7.77 -8.53 8.10
CA ASP A 133 -7.97 -9.93 7.70
C ASP A 133 -9.33 -10.06 7.03
N LEU A 134 -9.36 -10.42 5.74
CA LEU A 134 -10.61 -10.61 5.00
C LEU A 134 -11.41 -11.81 5.49
N SER A 135 -10.78 -12.74 6.21
CA SER A 135 -11.44 -13.95 6.72
C SER A 135 -12.45 -13.64 7.83
N ASN A 136 -12.19 -12.60 8.62
CA ASN A 136 -13.01 -12.23 9.79
C ASN A 136 -13.30 -10.73 9.92
N GLY A 137 -12.77 -9.89 9.02
CA GLY A 137 -12.90 -8.43 9.05
C GLY A 137 -12.11 -7.75 10.18
N SER A 138 -11.17 -8.44 10.82
CA SER A 138 -10.40 -7.89 11.93
C SER A 138 -9.25 -7.06 11.42
N GLU A 139 -9.19 -5.79 11.84
CA GLU A 139 -8.03 -4.95 11.64
C GLU A 139 -6.82 -5.56 12.36
N LEU A 140 -5.75 -5.83 11.60
CA LEU A 140 -4.49 -6.38 12.07
C LEU A 140 -3.50 -5.26 12.40
N ALA A 141 -3.41 -4.27 11.50
CA ALA A 141 -2.51 -3.15 11.61
C ALA A 141 -3.18 -1.87 11.11
N ARG A 142 -2.82 -0.73 11.69
CA ARG A 142 -3.20 0.59 11.19
C ARG A 142 -2.01 1.53 11.29
N TYR A 143 -1.81 2.38 10.30
CA TYR A 143 -0.78 3.40 10.26
C TYR A 143 -1.37 4.70 9.70
N ASP A 144 -1.34 5.75 10.52
CA ASP A 144 -1.87 7.07 10.19
C ASP A 144 -0.72 7.98 9.69
N LEU A 145 -0.96 8.74 8.63
CA LEU A 145 0.09 9.50 7.90
C LEU A 145 0.46 10.85 8.48
N SER A 146 -0.28 11.30 9.50
CA SER A 146 -0.62 12.71 9.71
C SER A 146 0.53 13.70 9.93
N GLU A 147 1.80 13.26 10.01
CA GLU A 147 2.94 14.17 10.28
C GLU A 147 4.25 13.89 9.51
N ASP A 148 4.42 12.74 8.84
CA ASP A 148 5.76 12.32 8.37
C ASP A 148 6.05 12.59 6.87
N ALA A 149 5.04 12.91 6.05
CA ALA A 149 5.14 12.95 4.59
C ALA A 149 4.78 14.31 3.96
N SER A 150 4.96 15.41 4.69
CA SER A 150 4.34 16.70 4.33
C SER A 150 4.72 17.27 2.95
N THR A 151 5.88 16.92 2.41
CA THR A 151 6.39 17.43 1.13
C THR A 151 6.47 16.39 0.02
N GLU A 152 6.21 15.12 0.33
CA GLU A 152 6.45 14.02 -0.60
C GLU A 152 5.18 13.78 -1.44
N THR A 153 5.38 13.32 -2.68
CA THR A 153 4.32 13.01 -3.65
C THR A 153 4.09 11.51 -3.80
N ALA A 154 5.07 10.69 -3.42
CA ALA A 154 4.94 9.24 -3.28
C ALA A 154 5.62 8.78 -2.00
N MET A 155 5.15 7.67 -1.46
CA MET A 155 5.75 7.06 -0.27
C MET A 155 5.47 5.57 -0.20
N LEU A 156 6.43 4.84 0.37
CA LEU A 156 6.27 3.44 0.74
C LEU A 156 5.63 3.38 2.13
N PHE A 157 4.34 3.04 2.17
CA PHE A 157 3.58 2.91 3.41
C PHE A 157 4.08 1.72 4.23
N GLY A 158 4.16 0.55 3.61
CA GLY A 158 4.54 -0.66 4.29
C GLY A 158 5.05 -1.75 3.37
N GLU A 159 5.69 -2.74 3.98
CA GLU A 159 6.11 -3.96 3.33
C GLU A 159 5.52 -5.17 4.07
N LEU A 160 4.97 -6.11 3.32
CA LEU A 160 4.57 -7.42 3.80
C LEU A 160 5.63 -8.41 3.35
N TYR A 161 6.31 -9.02 4.31
CA TYR A 161 7.46 -9.86 4.05
C TYR A 161 7.33 -11.20 4.75
N ARG A 162 7.88 -12.22 4.10
CA ARG A 162 7.90 -13.58 4.63
C ARG A 162 9.16 -13.78 5.46
N HIS A 163 9.00 -14.21 6.69
CA HIS A 163 10.10 -14.45 7.63
C HIS A 163 9.87 -15.75 8.39
N ASN A 164 10.78 -16.71 8.27
CA ASN A 164 10.66 -18.06 8.85
C ASN A 164 9.36 -18.79 8.46
N GLY A 165 8.86 -18.57 7.23
CA GLY A 165 7.62 -19.17 6.75
C GLY A 165 6.35 -18.42 7.15
N GLU A 166 6.44 -17.42 8.02
CA GLU A 166 5.33 -16.57 8.47
C GLU A 166 5.30 -15.23 7.75
N TRP A 167 4.11 -14.68 7.54
CA TRP A 167 3.95 -13.34 6.99
C TRP A 167 3.97 -12.28 8.09
N LYS A 168 4.74 -11.22 7.86
CA LYS A 168 4.87 -10.07 8.74
C LYS A 168 4.61 -8.81 7.96
N PHE A 169 3.93 -7.86 8.58
CA PHE A 169 3.73 -6.53 8.03
C PHE A 169 4.63 -5.55 8.76
N ARG A 170 5.26 -4.66 8.02
CA ARG A 170 6.09 -3.59 8.57
C ARG A 170 5.67 -2.27 7.97
N ALA A 171 5.33 -1.31 8.82
CA ALA A 171 5.16 0.08 8.45
C ALA A 171 6.55 0.67 8.15
N VAL A 172 6.76 1.16 6.94
CA VAL A 172 8.03 1.75 6.51
C VAL A 172 7.96 3.27 6.61
N GLY A 173 6.95 3.90 6.02
CA GLY A 173 6.76 5.36 6.05
C GLY A 173 7.92 6.11 5.39
N GLN A 174 8.42 5.61 4.25
CA GLN A 174 9.52 6.23 3.51
C GLN A 174 8.99 7.04 2.33
N GLY A 175 9.18 8.36 2.35
CA GLY A 175 8.87 9.24 1.23
C GLY A 175 9.82 9.09 0.04
N TYR A 176 9.29 9.31 -1.15
CA TYR A 176 10.01 9.40 -2.41
C TYR A 176 9.58 10.65 -3.19
N ALA A 177 10.46 11.63 -3.28
CA ALA A 177 10.31 12.81 -4.14
C ALA A 177 10.24 12.46 -5.64
N SER A 178 10.81 11.32 -6.05
CA SER A 178 10.81 10.85 -7.44
C SER A 178 9.48 10.24 -7.92
N GLY A 179 8.45 10.26 -7.07
CA GLY A 179 7.13 9.70 -7.37
C GLY A 179 7.12 8.16 -7.42
N LEU A 180 5.97 7.60 -7.83
CA LEU A 180 5.79 6.15 -8.00
C LEU A 180 6.77 5.56 -9.02
N ALA A 181 7.06 6.31 -10.08
CA ALA A 181 8.04 5.98 -11.10
C ALA A 181 9.45 5.74 -10.51
N GLY A 182 9.86 6.57 -9.56
CA GLY A 182 11.13 6.40 -8.86
C GLY A 182 11.17 5.15 -8.01
N ILE A 183 10.09 4.87 -7.26
CA ILE A 183 9.94 3.65 -6.48
C ILE A 183 10.01 2.43 -7.41
N ALA A 184 9.18 2.39 -8.46
CA ALA A 184 9.13 1.30 -9.41
C ALA A 184 10.53 1.00 -10.00
N ARG A 185 11.30 2.04 -10.39
CA ARG A 185 12.67 1.88 -10.88
C ARG A 185 13.66 1.37 -9.83
N ASP A 186 13.56 1.84 -8.59
CA ASP A 186 14.42 1.37 -7.48
C ASP A 186 14.23 -0.14 -7.22
N TYR A 187 12.97 -0.58 -7.31
CA TYR A 187 12.59 -1.99 -7.21
C TYR A 187 12.76 -2.78 -8.53
N GLY A 188 13.29 -2.17 -9.59
CA GLY A 188 13.68 -2.85 -10.83
C GLY A 188 12.57 -3.03 -11.88
N VAL A 189 11.46 -2.31 -11.77
CA VAL A 189 10.42 -2.25 -12.82
C VAL A 189 10.93 -1.43 -14.00
N ASN A 190 10.77 -1.92 -15.23
CA ASN A 190 10.98 -1.10 -16.42
C ASN A 190 9.73 -0.27 -16.71
N ILE A 191 9.78 1.01 -16.36
CA ILE A 191 8.75 2.01 -16.66
C ILE A 191 9.25 3.06 -17.66
#